data_AF-A0A3B8JM66-F1
#
_entry.id   AF-A0A3B8JM66-F1
#
_cell.length_a   1.000
_cell.length_b   1.000
_cell.length_c   1.000
_cell.angle_alpha   90.00
_cell.angle_beta   90.00
_cell.angle_gamma   90.00
#
_symmetry.space_group_name_H-M   'P 1'
#
loop_
_entity.id
_entity.type
_entity.pdbx_description
1 polymer ?
#
loop_
_entity_poly.entity_id
_entity_poly.type
_entity_poly.pdbx_seq_one_letter_code
_entity_poly.pdbx_strand_id
1 'polypeptide(L)' 'MAKVAINGLGRIGRAVFKIIHDHPDLELVAVNDLVPPENLAYLLNYDTVYGRYAEGVTSKL' A
#
# COMPACT_ATOMS: atom_id res chain seq x y z
N MET A 1 -16.89 6.69 7.19
CA MET A 1 -15.79 6.20 6.33
C MET A 1 -15.08 7.38 5.70
N ALA A 2 -13.83 7.63 6.09
CA ALA A 2 -13.01 8.70 5.53
C ALA A 2 -12.20 8.19 4.34
N LYS A 3 -12.21 8.94 3.24
CA LYS A 3 -11.49 8.59 2.01
C LYS A 3 -10.07 9.15 2.07
N VAL A 4 -9.10 8.29 1.81
CA VAL A 4 -7.68 8.62 1.90
C VAL A 4 -7.00 8.38 0.57
N ALA A 5 -6.14 9.32 0.17
CA ALA A 5 -5.20 9.15 -0.92
C ALA A 5 -3.77 9.24 -0.39
N ILE A 6 -2.86 8.43 -0.92
CA ILE A 6 -1.44 8.45 -0.55
C ILE A 6 -0.64 9.02 -1.72
N ASN A 7 0.12 10.08 -1.47
CA ASN A 7 1.09 10.61 -2.43
C ASN A 7 2.50 10.23 -1.97
N GLY A 8 3.11 9.26 -2.66
CA GLY A 8 4.38 8.63 -2.29
C GLY A 8 4.19 7.35 -1.49
N LEU A 9 4.31 6.21 -2.15
CA LEU A 9 4.28 4.86 -1.58
C LEU A 9 5.69 4.39 -1.16
N GLY A 10 6.43 5.29 -0.51
CA GLY A 10 7.70 5.01 0.15
C GLY A 10 7.52 4.19 1.44
N ARG A 11 8.50 4.23 2.36
CA ARG A 11 8.41 3.46 3.62
C ARG A 11 7.13 3.77 4.42
N ILE A 12 6.84 5.07 4.63
CA ILE A 12 5.64 5.49 5.37
C ILE A 12 4.37 5.18 4.58
N GLY A 13 4.34 5.49 3.28
CA GLY A 13 3.17 5.22 2.44
C GLY A 13 2.77 3.73 2.44
N ARG A 14 3.74 2.81 2.37
CA ARG A 14 3.46 1.36 2.44
C ARG A 14 2.99 0.89 3.82
N ALA A 15 3.53 1.47 4.90
CA ALA A 15 3.05 1.16 6.24
C ALA A 15 1.61 1.66 6.44
N VAL A 16 1.33 2.89 6.00
CA VAL A 16 -0.02 3.49 6.04
C VAL A 16 -1.00 2.72 5.16
N PHE A 17 -0.58 2.25 3.97
CA PHE A 17 -1.41 1.39 3.12
C PHE A 17 -1.95 0.18 3.89
N LYS A 18 -1.06 -0.53 4.62
CA LYS A 18 -1.42 -1.72 5.40
C LYS A 18 -2.34 -1.36 6.57
N ILE A 19 -2.03 -0.28 7.29
CA ILE A 19 -2.87 0.20 8.41
C ILE A 19 -4.28 0.57 7.94
N ILE A 20 -4.40 1.27 6.81
CA ILE A 20 -5.71 1.65 6.27
C ILE A 20 -6.51 0.40 5.90
N HIS A 21 -5.87 -0.63 5.33
CA HIS A 21 -6.54 -1.87 4.96
C HIS A 21 -7.19 -2.58 6.15
N ASP A 22 -6.57 -2.48 7.32
CA ASP A 22 -7.06 -3.10 8.56
C ASP A 22 -8.01 -2.19 9.37
N HIS A 23 -8.27 -0.96 8.90
CA HIS A 23 -9.04 0.04 9.65
C HIS A 23 -10.45 0.25 9.04
N PRO A 24 -11.53 -0.16 9.72
CA PRO A 24 -12.88 -0.23 9.14
C PRO A 24 -13.47 1.13 8.74
N ASP A 25 -13.01 2.22 9.36
CA ASP A 25 -13.48 3.58 9.06
C ASP A 25 -12.71 4.29 7.95
N LEU A 26 -11.68 3.66 7.36
CA LEU A 26 -10.84 4.26 6.32
C LEU A 26 -10.99 3.52 5.00
N GLU A 27 -11.00 4.28 3.91
CA GLU A 27 -11.04 3.76 2.54
C GLU A 27 -9.88 4.36 1.75
N LEU A 28 -8.91 3.53 1.33
CA LEU A 28 -7.85 3.96 0.43
C LEU A 28 -8.39 4.03 -1.00
N VAL A 29 -8.56 5.25 -1.53
CA VAL A 29 -9.20 5.47 -2.84
C VAL A 29 -8.20 5.70 -3.97
N ALA A 30 -6.98 6.14 -3.66
CA ALA A 30 -5.97 6.41 -4.67
C ALA A 30 -4.55 6.37 -4.09
N VAL A 31 -3.60 6.05 -4.96
CA VAL A 31 -2.17 6.13 -4.67
C VAL A 31 -1.48 6.78 -5.86
N ASN A 32 -0.52 7.66 -5.60
CA ASN A 32 0.37 8.22 -6.61
C ASN A 32 1.83 7.94 -6.23
N ASP A 33 2.65 7.49 -7.18
CA ASP A 33 4.10 7.34 -7.04
C ASP A 33 4.78 7.47 -8.42
N LEU A 34 6.12 7.59 -8.42
CA LEU A 34 6.93 7.61 -9.64
C LEU A 34 7.24 6.20 -10.16
N VAL A 35 7.09 5.20 -9.30
CA VAL A 35 7.45 3.80 -9.57
C VAL A 35 6.25 3.05 -10.18
N PRO A 36 6.47 2.15 -11.16
CA PRO A 36 5.39 1.36 -11.78
C PRO A 36 4.61 0.49 -10.77
N PRO A 37 3.32 0.22 -11.02
CA PRO A 37 2.46 -0.53 -10.10
C PRO A 37 2.99 -1.92 -9.72
N GLU A 38 3.63 -2.64 -10.64
CA GLU A 38 4.22 -3.96 -10.41
C GLU A 38 5.33 -3.94 -9.35
N ASN A 39 6.14 -2.89 -9.35
CA ASN A 39 7.19 -2.68 -8.36
C ASN A 39 6.57 -2.30 -7.01
N LEU A 40 5.51 -1.48 -7.00
CA LEU A 40 4.79 -1.14 -5.78
C LEU A 40 4.13 -2.37 -5.16
N ALA A 41 3.52 -3.24 -5.97
CA ALA A 41 2.95 -4.51 -5.52
C ALA A 41 4.03 -5.40 -4.90
N TYR A 42 5.21 -5.53 -5.53
CA TYR A 42 6.34 -6.24 -4.95
C TYR A 42 6.75 -5.67 -3.59
N LEU A 43 6.93 -4.35 -3.50
CA LEU A 43 7.37 -3.67 -2.28
C LEU A 43 6.32 -3.70 -1.15
N LEU A 44 5.03 -3.79 -1.49
CA LEU A 44 3.97 -3.99 -0.51
C LEU A 44 3.99 -5.42 0.05
N ASN A 45 4.24 -6.41 -0.81
CA ASN A 45 4.32 -7.82 -0.42
C ASN A 45 5.56 -8.15 0.41
N TYR A 46 6.71 -7.53 0.12
CA TYR A 46 7.99 -7.89 0.74
C TYR A 46 8.64 -6.66 1.39
N ASP A 47 8.62 -6.62 2.71
CA ASP A 47 9.24 -5.57 3.51
C ASP A 47 10.36 -6.16 4.38
N THR A 48 11.55 -5.55 4.39
CA THR A 48 12.70 -6.04 5.17
C THR A 48 12.46 -5.96 6.68
N VAL A 49 11.69 -4.97 7.16
CA VAL A 49 11.45 -4.75 8.59
C VAL A 49 10.24 -5.56 9.06
N TYR A 50 9.16 -5.55 8.28
CA TYR A 50 7.89 -6.19 8.66
C TYR A 50 7.66 -7.58 8.06
N GLY A 51 8.57 -8.04 7.19
CA GLY A 51 8.45 -9.32 6.51
C GLY A 51 7.40 -9.32 5.39
N ARG A 52 6.81 -10.50 5.16
CA ARG A 52 5.86 -10.71 4.07
C ARG A 52 4.45 -10.27 4.48
N TYR A 53 3.77 -9.53 3.61
CA TYR A 53 2.38 -9.15 3.83
C TYR A 53 1.43 -10.32 3.56
N ALA A 54 0.48 -10.56 4.46
CA ALA A 54 -0.35 -11.76 4.46
C ALA A 54 -1.42 -11.78 3.36
N GLU A 55 -2.07 -10.64 3.12
CA GLU A 55 -3.20 -10.53 2.18
C GLU A 55 -2.79 -10.64 0.70
N GLY A 56 -1.50 -10.44 0.40
CA GLY A 56 -1.00 -10.44 -0.96
C GLY A 56 -1.46 -9.21 -1.77
N VAL A 57 -0.56 -8.63 -2.55
CA VAL A 57 -0.87 -7.50 -3.44
C VAL A 57 -0.50 -7.85 -4.86
N THR A 58 -1.43 -7.64 -5.79
CA THR A 58 -1.20 -7.83 -7.23
C THR A 58 -1.46 -6.53 -7.97
N SER A 59 -0.63 -6.20 -8.96
CA SER A 59 -0.99 -5.20 -9.97
C SER A 59 -1.80 -5.86 -11.09
N LYS A 60 -2.79 -5.14 -11.62
CA LYS A 60 -3.38 -5.47 -12.92
C LYS A 60 -2.77 -4.52 -13.94
N LEU A 61 -2.27 -5.09 -15.03
CA LEU A 61 -1.89 -4.33 -16.23
C LEU A 61 -3.12 -3.70 -16.87
#